data_AF-A0A9D1WFY0-F1
#
_entry.id   AF-A0A9D1WFY0-F1
#
_cell.length_a   1.000
_cell.length_b   1.000
_cell.length_c   1.000
_cell.angle_alpha   90.00
_cell.angle_beta   90.00
_cell.angle_gamma   90.00
#
_symmetry.space_group_name_H-M   'P 1'
#
loop_
_entity.id
_entity.type
_entity.pdbx_description
1 polymer ?
#
loop_
_entity_poly.entity_id
_entity_poly.type
_entity_poly.pdbx_seq_one_letter_code
_entity_poly.pdbx_strand_id
1 'polypeptide(L)'
;MHLIKDENGNVISHGHDQGCDHHDHEHSHCGSCQGEQGCKNETVALLTYMLQHNEHHAAELEQMAENLKKLHMDTAAKTIMEGVADFQKGNMRLGLALTLVKEQLKEDE
;
A
#
# COMPACT_ATOMS: atom_id res chain seq x y z
N MET A 1 -22.18 -11.17 -12.22
CA MET A 1 -21.31 -11.59 -13.35
C MET A 1 -22.07 -11.37 -14.64
N HIS A 2 -21.63 -10.45 -15.50
CA HIS A 2 -22.16 -10.32 -16.86
C HIS A 2 -21.37 -11.28 -17.76
N LEU A 3 -22.06 -12.19 -18.47
CA LEU A 3 -21.43 -13.14 -19.38
C LEU A 3 -21.36 -12.51 -20.78
N ILE A 4 -20.15 -12.23 -21.26
CA ILE A 4 -19.90 -11.72 -22.62
C ILE A 4 -19.70 -12.93 -23.55
N LYS A 5 -20.38 -12.93 -24.70
CA LYS A 5 -20.29 -13.98 -25.72
C LYS A 5 -19.64 -13.44 -26.97
N ASP A 6 -18.89 -14.27 -27.68
CA ASP A 6 -18.34 -13.93 -29.01
C ASP A 6 -19.39 -14.01 -30.12
N GLU A 7 -18.98 -13.61 -31.32
CA GLU A 7 -19.79 -13.61 -32.54
C GLU A 7 -20.24 -15.01 -33.01
N ASN A 8 -19.68 -16.07 -32.43
CA ASN A 8 -20.07 -17.46 -32.68
C ASN A 8 -20.91 -18.06 -31.53
N GLY A 9 -21.27 -17.25 -30.52
CA GLY A 9 -22.13 -17.62 -29.41
C GLY A 9 -21.43 -18.38 -28.27
N ASN A 10 -20.11 -18.51 -28.31
CA ASN A 10 -19.34 -19.11 -27.22
C ASN A 10 -19.10 -18.10 -26.11
N VAL A 11 -19.12 -18.59 -24.87
CA VAL A 11 -18.82 -17.78 -23.69
C VAL A 11 -17.30 -17.60 -23.64
N ILE A 12 -16.83 -16.37 -23.85
CA ILE A 12 -15.42 -16.06 -23.63
C ILE A 12 -15.22 -15.96 -22.12
N SER A 13 -14.63 -16.99 -21.51
CA SER A 13 -14.00 -16.84 -20.20
C SER A 13 -12.74 -16.01 -20.37
N HIS A 14 -12.67 -14.86 -19.70
CA HIS A 14 -11.40 -14.18 -19.46
C HIS A 14 -10.60 -15.03 -18.45
N GLY A 15 -9.99 -16.09 -18.95
CA GLY A 15 -9.10 -16.96 -18.19
C GLY A 15 -7.75 -16.29 -18.05
N HIS A 16 -7.51 -15.65 -16.91
CA HIS A 16 -6.15 -15.57 -16.39
C HIS A 16 -5.81 -16.94 -15.80
N ASP A 17 -5.36 -17.83 -16.67
CA ASP A 17 -4.76 -19.11 -16.33
C ASP A 17 -3.32 -18.86 -15.83
N GLN A 18 -3.05 -19.38 -14.63
CA GLN A 18 -1.72 -19.66 -14.08
C GLN A 18 -0.78 -18.47 -13.87
N GLY A 19 -1.14 -17.73 -12.84
CA GLY A 19 -0.25 -16.88 -12.06
C GLY A 19 -1.02 -16.49 -10.82
N CYS A 20 -1.22 -17.44 -9.91
CA CYS A 20 -1.46 -17.11 -8.52
C CYS A 20 -0.17 -16.45 -8.00
N ASP A 21 0.16 -15.27 -8.51
CA ASP A 21 0.89 -14.28 -7.73
C ASP A 21 -0.08 -13.93 -6.62
N HIS A 22 0.05 -14.74 -5.58
CA HIS A 22 -0.41 -14.50 -4.25
C HIS A 22 0.15 -13.13 -3.88
N HIS A 23 -0.57 -12.06 -4.22
CA HIS A 23 -0.68 -10.96 -3.28
C HIS A 23 -1.57 -11.44 -2.13
N ASP A 24 -1.12 -12.51 -1.48
CA ASP A 24 -1.32 -12.69 -0.06
C ASP A 24 -0.62 -11.49 0.58
N HIS A 25 -1.36 -10.39 0.62
CA HIS A 25 -1.37 -9.63 1.85
C HIS A 25 -2.16 -10.47 2.85
N GLU A 26 -1.57 -11.60 3.25
CA GLU A 26 -1.85 -12.24 4.52
C GLU A 26 -1.45 -11.19 5.57
N HIS A 27 -2.34 -10.22 5.81
CA HIS A 27 -2.34 -9.41 7.02
C HIS A 27 -2.94 -10.24 8.16
N SER A 28 -2.48 -11.49 8.30
CA SER A 28 -2.68 -12.32 9.47
C SER A 28 -1.69 -11.90 10.57
N HIS A 29 -1.76 -10.63 10.95
CA HIS A 29 -1.03 -10.06 12.09
C HIS A 29 -1.94 -9.26 13.03
N CYS A 30 -3.26 -9.28 12.82
CA CYS A 30 -4.23 -8.62 13.69
C CYS A 30 -5.00 -9.64 14.54
N GLY A 31 -4.31 -10.55 15.26
CA GLY A 31 -5.04 -11.55 16.05
C GLY A 31 -4.30 -12.32 17.14
N SER A 32 -2.97 -12.30 17.22
CA SER A 32 -2.22 -13.14 18.15
C SER A 32 -1.21 -12.37 18.99
N CYS A 33 -1.66 -11.34 19.70
CA CYS A 33 -0.84 -10.69 20.73
C CYS A 33 -0.51 -11.69 21.85
N GLN A 34 0.63 -12.36 21.75
CA GLN A 34 1.22 -13.19 22.81
C GLN A 34 1.88 -12.24 23.84
N GLY A 35 1.06 -11.68 24.74
CA GLY A 35 1.50 -10.80 25.82
C GLY A 35 1.64 -9.32 25.43
N GLU A 36 1.63 -8.45 26.44
CA GLU A 36 1.61 -6.98 26.27
C GLU A 36 2.86 -6.45 25.56
N GLN A 37 4.05 -6.96 25.90
CA GLN A 37 5.32 -6.53 25.31
C GLN A 37 5.50 -7.01 23.85
N GLY A 38 4.98 -8.19 23.50
CA GLY A 38 5.02 -8.72 22.14
C GLY A 38 4.16 -7.90 21.18
N CYS A 39 2.96 -7.54 21.62
CA CYS A 39 2.00 -6.70 20.89
C CYS A 39 2.57 -5.29 20.59
N LYS A 40 3.29 -4.72 21.56
CA LYS A 40 3.97 -3.43 21.46
C LYS A 40 5.08 -3.42 20.39
N ASN A 41 5.96 -4.44 20.41
CA ASN A 41 7.05 -4.56 19.43
C ASN A 41 6.53 -4.86 18.02
N GLU A 42 5.51 -5.71 17.90
CA GLU A 42 4.82 -5.99 16.63
C GLU A 42 4.21 -4.71 16.04
N THR A 43 3.58 -3.88 16.88
CA THR A 43 3.02 -2.59 16.44
C THR A 43 4.10 -1.64 15.89
N VAL A 44 5.26 -1.56 16.54
CA VAL A 44 6.40 -0.75 16.05
C VAL A 44 6.91 -1.27 14.70
N ALA A 45 7.04 -2.60 14.56
CA ALA A 45 7.47 -3.22 13.31
C ALA A 45 6.48 -2.93 12.18
N LEU A 46 5.18 -3.08 12.45
CA LEU A 46 4.13 -2.83 11.47
C LEU A 46 4.07 -1.34 11.05
N LEU A 47 4.11 -0.41 12.02
CA LEU A 47 4.14 1.02 11.70
C LEU A 47 5.38 1.42 10.90
N THR A 48 6.53 0.82 11.20
CA THR A 48 7.77 1.03 10.43
C THR A 48 7.60 0.54 8.99
N TYR A 49 7.07 -0.68 8.82
CA TYR A 49 6.80 -1.24 7.50
C TYR A 49 5.83 -0.36 6.70
N MET A 50 4.71 0.05 7.29
CA MET A 50 3.70 0.86 6.61
C MET A 50 4.23 2.22 6.16
N LEU A 51 5.08 2.85 6.98
CA LEU A 51 5.76 4.09 6.62
C LEU A 51 6.67 3.88 5.40
N GLN A 52 7.56 2.90 5.45
CA GLN A 52 8.50 2.62 4.37
C GLN A 52 7.78 2.21 3.07
N HIS A 53 6.71 1.41 3.20
CA HIS A 53 5.90 1.00 2.06
C HIS A 53 5.26 2.20 1.37
N ASN A 54 4.67 3.13 2.14
CA ASN A 54 4.08 4.33 1.57
C ASN A 54 5.12 5.28 0.96
N GLU A 55 6.33 5.37 1.53
CA GLU A 55 7.43 6.15 0.94
C GLU A 55 7.83 5.60 -0.42
N HIS A 56 7.97 4.28 -0.54
CA HIS A 56 8.27 3.63 -1.80
C HIS A 56 7.13 3.80 -2.82
N HIS A 57 5.89 3.60 -2.39
CA HIS A 57 4.72 3.75 -3.24
C HIS A 57 4.56 5.19 -3.77
N ALA A 58 4.85 6.19 -2.94
CA ALA A 58 4.88 7.59 -3.37
C ALA A 58 5.93 7.85 -4.48
N ALA A 59 7.11 7.23 -4.38
CA ALA A 59 8.15 7.35 -5.40
C ALA A 59 7.76 6.66 -6.73
N GLU A 60 7.13 5.48 -6.66
CA GLU A 60 6.60 4.80 -7.84
C GLU A 60 5.51 5.61 -8.55
N LEU A 61 4.61 6.23 -7.76
CA LEU A 61 3.57 7.11 -8.30
C LEU A 61 4.16 8.37 -8.94
N GLU A 62 5.22 8.94 -8.37
CA GLU A 62 5.94 10.06 -8.98
C GLU A 62 6.52 9.68 -10.35
N GLN A 63 7.17 8.51 -10.45
CA GLN A 63 7.65 7.99 -11.74
C GLN A 63 6.50 7.76 -12.74
N MET A 64 5.35 7.29 -12.27
CA MET A 64 4.16 7.13 -13.12
C MET A 64 3.65 8.48 -13.63
N ALA A 65 3.63 9.51 -12.78
CA ALA A 65 3.24 10.86 -13.18
C ALA A 65 4.19 11.43 -14.25
N GLU A 66 5.49 11.17 -14.16
CA GLU A 66 6.44 11.55 -15.22
C GLU A 66 6.15 10.85 -16.56
N ASN A 67 5.78 9.57 -16.54
CA ASN A 67 5.41 8.85 -17.74
C ASN A 67 4.12 9.40 -18.38
N LEU A 68 3.13 9.78 -17.57
CA LEU A 68 1.91 10.44 -18.05
C LEU A 68 2.20 11.80 -18.68
N LYS A 69 3.15 12.57 -18.15
CA LYS A 69 3.61 13.83 -18.79
C LYS A 69 4.20 13.57 -20.18
N LYS A 70 5.01 12.51 -20.33
CA LYS A 70 5.58 12.13 -21.65
C LYS A 70 4.51 11.73 -22.67
N LEU A 71 3.36 11.24 -22.19
CA LEU A 71 2.18 10.92 -23.00
C LEU A 71 1.23 12.12 -23.22
N HIS A 72 1.63 13.33 -22.80
CA HIS A 72 0.80 14.55 -22.86
C HIS A 72 -0.52 14.45 -22.09
N MET A 73 -0.55 13.65 -21.01
CA MET A 73 -1.69 13.49 -20.11
C MET A 73 -1.52 14.35 -18.85
N ASP A 74 -1.31 15.65 -19.01
CA ASP A 74 -0.88 16.56 -17.94
C ASP A 74 -1.85 16.61 -16.75
N THR A 75 -3.16 16.59 -17.00
CA THR A 75 -4.17 16.60 -15.93
C THR A 75 -4.06 15.35 -15.06
N ALA A 76 -3.89 14.17 -15.67
CA ALA A 76 -3.75 12.92 -14.93
C ALA A 76 -2.43 12.87 -14.15
N ALA A 77 -1.32 13.29 -14.78
CA ALA A 77 -0.04 13.42 -14.10
C ALA A 77 -0.12 14.34 -12.87
N LYS A 78 -0.81 15.49 -13.00
CA LYS A 78 -1.02 16.42 -11.89
C LYS A 78 -1.82 15.79 -10.76
N THR A 79 -2.92 15.09 -11.07
CA THR A 79 -3.71 14.39 -10.04
C THR A 79 -2.89 13.33 -9.30
N ILE A 80 -2.03 12.57 -9.99
CA ILE A 80 -1.13 11.63 -9.30
C ILE A 80 -0.15 12.36 -8.38
N MET A 81 0.44 13.48 -8.83
CA MET A 81 1.35 14.27 -7.98
C MET A 81 0.67 14.83 -6.73
N GLU A 82 -0.62 15.19 -6.80
CA GLU A 82 -1.42 15.56 -5.63
C GLU A 82 -1.55 14.38 -4.66
N GLY A 83 -1.81 13.17 -5.19
CA GLY A 83 -1.79 11.94 -4.40
C GLY A 83 -0.45 11.63 -3.74
N VAL A 84 0.67 11.84 -4.46
CA VAL A 84 2.04 11.71 -3.91
C VAL A 84 2.24 12.65 -2.72
N ALA A 85 1.79 13.90 -2.83
CA ALA A 85 1.89 14.87 -1.74
C ALA A 85 1.05 14.44 -0.51
N ASP A 86 -0.12 13.85 -0.74
CA ASP A 86 -0.95 13.30 0.35
C ASP A 86 -0.28 12.10 1.03
N PHE A 87 0.38 11.20 0.28
CA PHE A 87 1.20 10.13 0.84
C PHE A 87 2.33 10.68 1.71
N GLN A 88 3.10 11.66 1.21
CA GLN A 88 4.18 12.29 1.97
C GLN A 88 3.68 12.92 3.27
N LYS A 89 2.52 13.59 3.23
CA LYS A 89 1.88 14.15 4.42
C LYS A 89 1.42 13.06 5.40
N GLY A 90 0.87 11.95 4.88
CA GLY A 90 0.55 10.77 5.67
C GLY A 90 1.78 10.19 6.36
N ASN A 91 2.89 10.08 5.62
CA ASN A 91 4.16 9.53 6.11
C ASN A 91 4.74 10.36 7.25
N MET A 92 4.65 11.69 7.20
CA MET A 92 5.04 12.54 8.34
C MET A 92 4.27 12.19 9.62
N ARG A 93 2.96 11.93 9.50
CA ARG A 93 2.13 11.55 10.65
C ARG A 93 2.45 10.15 11.15
N LEU A 94 2.68 9.20 10.24
CA LEU A 94 3.10 7.84 10.60
C LEU A 94 4.48 7.85 11.28
N GLY A 95 5.43 8.66 10.81
CA GLY A 95 6.74 8.83 11.44
C GLY A 95 6.64 9.43 12.85
N LEU A 96 5.76 10.41 13.04
CA LEU A 96 5.47 10.94 14.38
C LEU A 96 4.85 9.87 15.29
N ALA A 97 3.84 9.15 14.82
CA ALA A 97 3.21 8.08 15.58
C ALA A 97 4.23 6.99 15.97
N LEU A 98 5.09 6.58 15.04
CA LEU A 98 6.17 5.62 15.29
C LEU A 98 7.15 6.12 16.37
N THR A 99 7.46 7.42 16.37
CA THR A 99 8.32 8.03 17.39
C THR A 99 7.66 7.99 18.76
N LEU A 100 6.39 8.40 18.86
CA LEU A 100 5.63 8.40 20.11
C LEU A 100 5.49 7.00 20.70
N VAL A 101 5.20 5.99 19.87
CA VAL A 101 5.14 4.60 20.33
C VAL A 101 6.50 4.17 20.88
N LYS A 102 7.60 4.43 20.16
CA LYS A 102 8.96 4.08 20.63
C LYS A 102 9.36 4.79 21.92
N GLU A 103 8.90 6.01 22.16
CA GLU A 103 9.13 6.74 23.42
C GLU A 103 8.39 6.07 24.58
N GLN A 104 7.11 5.75 24.41
CA GLN A 104 6.32 5.05 25.43
C GLN A 104 6.93 3.70 25.82
N LEU A 105 7.48 2.95 24.85
CA LEU A 105 8.14 1.68 25.14
C LEU A 105 9.41 1.81 25.97
N LYS A 106 10.14 2.92 25.85
CA LYS A 106 11.34 3.18 26.65
C LYS A 106 11.03 3.63 28.07
N GLU A 107 9.88 4.28 28.27
CA GLU A 107 9.42 4.72 29.60
C GLU A 107 8.85 3.56 30.42
N ASP A 108 8.40 2.49 29.76
CA ASP A 108 7.87 1.26 30.38
C ASP A 108 8.96 0.21 30.74
N GLU A 109 10.24 0.44 30.39
CA GLU A 109 11.40 -0.41 30.73
C GLU A 109 12.11 0.03 32.03
#